data_AF-A0A0N4YM25-F1
#
_entry.id   AF-A0A0N4YM25-F1
#
_cell.length_a   1.000
_cell.length_b   1.000
_cell.length_c   1.000
_cell.angle_alpha   90.00
_cell.angle_beta   90.00
_cell.angle_gamma   90.00
#
_symmetry.space_group_name_H-M   'P 1'
#
loop_
_entity.id
_entity.type
_entity.pdbx_description
1 polymer ?
#
loop_
_entity_poly.entity_id
_entity_poly.type
_entity_poly.pdbx_seq_one_letter_code
_entity_poly.pdbx_strand_id
1 'polypeptide(L)'
;MAAFESNLRGKERIVVFIFGGAAFSKHLSNTINEMVPGVRTTVCDHFLLDDGFCRITENPADLNIADAVLFHNADYNAALVPKPRKSNRPHVLWSLESPSNDRFRPGPNVINWTMTFRRDANIWYPYGHFRKLKSPVDVDFDEIWDMKNDSKTAVWLASNCFAKNSRTAVVDMLMKQGLHIDRFGRCGSRPPGCDGVNRQGDPCVAELVKPYKFYIALENSNCQDYVTEKFYEALISRMAVPIVLKKEIYVNVGAPKDSFIAISDFKTISDAVKYVNEVADDKEKYLAYHKWRTSYEYVNLD
;
A
#
# COMPACT_ATOMS: atom_id res chain seq x y z
N MET A 1 24.66 13.18 6.71
CA MET A 1 24.66 12.14 5.66
C MET A 1 26.06 11.90 5.12
N ALA A 2 26.69 12.87 4.44
CA ALA A 2 28.00 12.69 3.78
C ALA A 2 29.16 12.10 4.63
N ALA A 3 29.22 12.39 5.93
CA ALA A 3 30.25 11.84 6.82
C ALA A 3 30.01 10.37 7.23
N PHE A 4 28.76 9.90 7.17
CA PHE A 4 28.42 8.48 7.34
C PHE A 4 28.69 7.72 6.03
N GLU A 5 28.40 8.35 4.89
CA GLU A 5 28.42 7.74 3.54
C GLU A 5 29.82 7.42 2.98
N SER A 6 30.88 8.13 3.41
CA SER A 6 32.21 8.05 2.77
C SER A 6 33.15 6.92 3.26
N ASN A 7 32.80 6.18 4.31
CA ASN A 7 33.73 5.23 4.97
C ASN A 7 33.35 3.73 4.78
N LEU A 8 32.57 3.43 3.72
CA LEU A 8 31.56 2.37 3.80
C LEU A 8 31.47 1.39 2.60
N ARG A 9 32.29 1.54 1.54
CA ARG A 9 32.30 0.58 0.41
C ARG A 9 32.80 -0.81 0.82
N GLY A 10 32.11 -1.87 0.38
CA GLY A 10 32.54 -3.28 0.53
C GLY A 10 32.36 -3.92 1.92
N LYS A 11 31.59 -3.33 2.84
CA LYS A 11 31.32 -3.90 4.18
C LYS A 11 29.88 -4.42 4.28
N GLU A 12 29.70 -5.53 5.01
CA GLU A 12 28.36 -6.01 5.41
C GLU A 12 27.68 -4.97 6.31
N ARG A 13 26.41 -4.66 6.02
CA ARG A 13 25.52 -3.81 6.81
C ARG A 13 24.60 -4.68 7.64
N ILE A 14 24.48 -4.40 8.93
CA ILE A 14 23.60 -5.15 9.83
C ILE A 14 22.52 -4.23 10.37
N VAL A 15 21.27 -4.54 10.04
CA VAL A 15 20.09 -3.86 10.57
C VAL A 15 19.43 -4.80 11.57
N VAL A 16 19.35 -4.39 12.84
CA VAL A 16 18.66 -5.18 13.85
C VAL A 16 17.22 -4.72 13.96
N PHE A 17 16.31 -5.65 13.70
CA PHE A 17 14.88 -5.45 13.86
C PHE A 17 14.48 -5.82 15.29
N ILE A 18 13.89 -4.86 16.01
CA ILE A 18 13.37 -5.11 17.36
C ILE A 18 11.88 -5.40 17.23
N PHE A 19 11.62 -6.72 17.20
CA PHE A 19 10.37 -7.48 17.13
C PHE A 19 9.06 -6.77 16.76
N GLY A 20 8.40 -7.43 15.81
CA GLY A 20 6.95 -7.56 15.66
C GLY A 20 6.54 -9.00 15.37
N GLY A 21 6.96 -9.97 16.19
CA GLY A 21 6.63 -11.41 16.03
C GLY A 21 7.27 -12.12 14.81
N ALA A 22 7.51 -13.43 14.94
CA ALA A 22 8.26 -14.23 13.96
C ALA A 22 7.67 -14.29 12.53
N ALA A 23 6.36 -14.06 12.38
CA ALA A 23 5.69 -14.11 11.07
C ALA A 23 5.95 -12.85 10.22
N PHE A 24 6.18 -11.71 10.85
CA PHE A 24 6.33 -10.41 10.20
C PHE A 24 7.79 -10.15 9.78
N SER A 25 8.73 -10.63 10.59
CA SER A 25 10.17 -10.71 10.30
C SER A 25 10.49 -11.37 8.96
N LYS A 26 9.80 -12.50 8.67
CA LYS A 26 10.01 -13.26 7.43
C LYS A 26 9.50 -12.53 6.19
N HIS A 27 8.42 -11.75 6.32
CA HIS A 27 7.89 -10.94 5.23
C HIS A 27 8.85 -9.78 4.94
N LEU A 28 9.26 -9.02 5.96
CA LEU A 28 10.21 -7.92 5.80
C LEU A 28 11.57 -8.36 5.26
N SER A 29 12.08 -9.50 5.73
CA SER A 29 13.35 -10.04 5.26
C SER A 29 13.29 -10.50 3.80
N ASN A 30 12.12 -10.90 3.29
CA ASN A 30 11.97 -11.28 1.89
C ASN A 30 11.83 -10.04 1.00
N THR A 31 11.05 -9.05 1.44
CA THR A 31 10.75 -7.82 0.70
C THR A 31 11.91 -6.84 0.67
N ILE A 32 12.75 -6.80 1.72
CA ILE A 32 13.90 -5.88 1.80
C ILE A 32 15.12 -6.39 1.00
N ASN A 33 15.19 -7.68 0.68
CA ASN A 33 16.29 -8.22 -0.12
C ASN A 33 16.11 -7.99 -1.64
N GLU A 34 14.95 -7.51 -2.09
CA GLU A 34 14.73 -7.15 -3.49
C GLU A 34 15.18 -5.71 -3.75
N MET A 35 16.44 -5.55 -4.17
CA MET A 35 16.95 -4.27 -4.67
C MET A 35 16.16 -3.87 -5.92
N VAL A 36 15.33 -2.82 -5.85
CA VAL A 36 14.73 -2.21 -7.03
C VAL A 36 15.70 -1.17 -7.59
N PRO A 37 16.26 -1.36 -8.81
CA PRO A 37 17.21 -0.40 -9.37
C PRO A 37 16.60 1.01 -9.47
N GLY A 38 17.23 1.98 -8.81
CA GLY A 38 16.88 3.39 -8.87
C GLY A 38 15.83 3.88 -7.87
N VAL A 39 15.33 3.04 -6.95
CA VAL A 39 14.42 3.47 -5.87
C VAL A 39 14.95 2.97 -4.53
N ARG A 40 15.32 3.89 -3.62
CA ARG A 40 15.74 3.54 -2.25
C ARG A 40 14.52 3.29 -1.38
N THR A 41 13.90 2.12 -1.53
CA THR A 41 12.65 1.80 -0.82
C THR A 41 12.92 1.15 0.52
N THR A 42 14.01 0.40 0.65
CA THR A 42 14.29 -0.37 1.86
C THR A 42 15.33 0.29 2.77
N VAL A 43 15.37 -0.15 4.04
CA VAL A 43 16.46 0.23 4.96
C VAL A 43 17.82 -0.11 4.34
N CYS A 44 17.95 -1.31 3.77
CA CYS A 44 19.19 -1.74 3.13
C CYS A 44 19.58 -0.85 1.94
N ASP A 45 18.65 -0.50 1.04
CA ASP A 45 18.95 0.40 -0.10
C ASP A 45 19.33 1.81 0.36
N HIS A 46 18.80 2.26 1.50
CA HIS A 46 19.16 3.55 2.07
C HIS A 46 20.57 3.54 2.67
N PHE A 47 21.02 2.40 3.20
CA PHE A 47 22.35 2.23 3.82
C PHE A 47 23.43 1.70 2.88
N LEU A 48 23.07 1.12 1.73
CA LEU A 48 23.98 0.59 0.74
C LEU A 48 24.23 1.63 -0.36
N LEU A 49 25.48 2.08 -0.47
CA LEU A 49 26.00 2.92 -1.56
C LEU A 49 26.83 2.03 -2.48
N ASP A 50 26.15 1.22 -3.29
CA ASP A 50 26.69 0.28 -4.30
C ASP A 50 27.69 -0.78 -3.76
N ASP A 51 27.44 -2.05 -4.11
CA ASP A 51 28.30 -3.23 -3.84
C ASP A 51 28.50 -3.64 -2.37
N GLY A 52 27.45 -3.62 -1.53
CA GLY A 52 27.50 -4.15 -0.15
C GLY A 52 26.44 -5.22 0.15
N PHE A 53 26.75 -6.11 1.10
CA PHE A 53 25.79 -7.07 1.65
C PHE A 53 25.00 -6.42 2.79
N CYS A 54 23.69 -6.63 2.87
CA CYS A 54 22.87 -6.19 4.01
C CYS A 54 22.20 -7.40 4.67
N ARG A 55 22.24 -7.44 6.00
CA ARG A 55 21.64 -8.48 6.82
C ARG A 55 20.65 -7.86 7.79
N ILE A 56 19.40 -8.28 7.70
CA ILE A 56 18.37 -7.99 8.70
C ILE A 56 18.32 -9.15 9.69
N THR A 57 18.30 -8.84 10.98
CA THR A 57 18.32 -9.84 12.06
C THR A 57 17.45 -9.40 13.22
N GLU A 58 16.78 -10.36 13.85
CA GLU A 58 16.07 -10.15 15.12
C GLU A 58 16.89 -10.59 16.34
N ASN A 59 18.10 -11.13 16.12
CA ASN A 59 18.92 -11.63 17.19
C ASN A 59 19.45 -10.47 18.05
N PRO A 60 19.08 -10.37 19.34
CA PRO A 60 19.55 -9.29 20.20
C PRO A 60 21.07 -9.24 20.36
N ALA A 61 21.77 -10.37 20.13
CA ALA A 61 23.23 -10.42 20.15
C ALA A 61 23.87 -9.54 19.07
N ASP A 62 23.19 -9.32 17.94
CA ASP A 62 23.68 -8.50 16.84
C ASP A 62 23.58 -6.99 17.14
N LEU A 63 22.86 -6.57 18.19
CA LEU A 63 22.69 -5.15 18.52
C LEU A 63 24.02 -4.42 18.64
N ASN A 64 25.05 -5.05 19.18
CA ASN A 64 26.33 -4.39 19.40
C ASN A 64 27.09 -4.06 18.11
N ILE A 65 26.84 -4.82 17.04
CA ILE A 65 27.47 -4.69 15.72
C ILE A 65 26.53 -4.07 14.67
N ALA A 66 25.30 -3.74 15.06
CA ALA A 66 24.31 -3.16 14.17
C ALA A 66 24.65 -1.74 13.71
N ASP A 67 24.49 -1.48 12.41
CA ASP A 67 24.53 -0.15 11.82
C ASP A 67 23.25 0.65 12.09
N ALA A 68 22.10 -0.03 12.23
CA ALA A 68 20.82 0.59 12.53
C ALA A 68 19.93 -0.31 13.41
N VAL A 69 18.98 0.32 14.11
CA VAL A 69 17.94 -0.39 14.87
C VAL A 69 16.58 0.01 14.32
N LEU A 70 15.83 -0.95 13.82
CA LEU A 70 14.53 -0.75 13.21
C LEU A 70 13.43 -1.15 14.23
N PHE A 71 12.50 -0.23 14.48
CA PHE A 71 11.36 -0.42 15.37
C PHE A 71 10.08 -0.45 14.55
N HIS A 72 9.32 -1.53 14.64
CA HIS A 72 7.95 -1.50 14.14
C HIS A 72 7.07 -0.67 15.09
N ASN A 73 6.33 0.30 14.55
CA ASN A 73 5.52 1.19 15.37
C ASN A 73 4.44 0.44 16.16
N ALA A 74 3.75 -0.52 15.54
CA ALA A 74 2.64 -1.23 16.20
C ALA A 74 3.10 -2.16 17.33
N ASP A 75 4.38 -2.55 17.34
CA ASP A 75 4.97 -3.43 18.35
C ASP A 75 5.99 -2.70 19.25
N TYR A 76 6.08 -1.38 19.12
CA TYR A 76 7.07 -0.59 19.85
C TYR A 76 6.93 -0.76 21.37
N ASN A 77 8.05 -1.11 22.01
CA ASN A 77 8.17 -1.23 23.45
C ASN A 77 9.39 -0.45 23.96
N ALA A 78 9.15 0.57 24.79
CA ALA A 78 10.21 1.42 25.35
C ALA A 78 11.24 0.64 26.19
N ALA A 79 10.87 -0.52 26.75
CA ALA A 79 11.77 -1.38 27.51
C ALA A 79 12.80 -2.09 26.62
N LEU A 80 12.51 -2.27 25.33
CA LEU A 80 13.39 -2.94 24.37
C LEU A 80 14.36 -1.98 23.67
N VAL A 81 14.25 -0.67 23.93
CA VAL A 81 15.16 0.32 23.35
C VAL A 81 16.58 0.08 23.87
N PRO A 82 17.57 -0.18 22.99
CA PRO A 82 18.93 -0.50 23.42
C PRO A 82 19.59 0.61 24.24
N LYS A 83 20.21 0.24 25.37
CA LYS A 83 20.94 1.14 26.26
C LYS A 83 22.41 0.69 26.40
N PRO A 84 23.39 1.61 26.40
CA PRO A 84 23.23 3.05 26.20
C PRO A 84 22.88 3.39 24.73
N ARG A 85 22.24 4.54 24.53
CA ARG A 85 21.97 5.08 23.18
C ARG A 85 23.31 5.40 22.51
N LYS A 86 23.56 4.81 21.35
CA LYS A 86 24.75 5.10 20.52
C LYS A 86 24.38 6.11 19.44
N SER A 87 25.04 7.27 19.42
CA SER A 87 24.76 8.37 18.49
C SER A 87 25.04 8.01 17.02
N ASN A 88 25.98 7.11 16.77
CA ASN A 88 26.35 6.64 15.44
C ASN A 88 25.45 5.52 14.88
N ARG A 89 24.44 5.06 15.65
CA ARG A 89 23.50 4.00 15.24
C ARG A 89 22.09 4.57 15.19
N PRO A 90 21.57 5.00 14.02
CA PRO A 90 20.22 5.53 13.91
C PRO A 90 19.17 4.53 14.41
N HIS A 91 18.16 5.06 15.09
CA HIS A 91 16.92 4.34 15.36
C HIS A 91 15.92 4.74 14.27
N VAL A 92 15.39 3.75 13.56
CA VAL A 92 14.48 3.90 12.45
C VAL A 92 13.10 3.43 12.89
N LEU A 93 12.08 4.26 12.75
CA LEU A 93 10.69 3.84 12.95
C LEU A 93 10.14 3.35 11.63
N TRP A 94 9.61 2.14 11.59
CA TRP A 94 8.86 1.63 10.46
C TRP A 94 7.38 1.50 10.76
N SER A 95 6.56 1.98 9.82
CA SER A 95 5.10 1.83 9.87
C SER A 95 4.49 2.03 8.49
N LEU A 96 3.59 1.12 8.13
CA LEU A 96 2.70 1.26 6.98
C LEU A 96 1.30 1.75 7.37
N GLU A 97 0.94 1.72 8.65
CA GLU A 97 -0.39 2.14 9.10
C GLU A 97 -0.44 3.65 9.34
N SER A 98 -1.62 4.22 9.11
CA SER A 98 -1.88 5.64 9.33
C SER A 98 -1.75 6.06 10.80
N PRO A 99 -1.26 7.29 11.08
CA PRO A 99 -1.17 7.81 12.45
C PRO A 99 -2.52 7.86 13.19
N SER A 100 -3.63 7.99 12.45
CA SER A 100 -4.99 7.99 13.01
C SER A 100 -5.42 6.64 13.61
N ASN A 101 -4.81 5.54 13.13
CA ASN A 101 -5.08 4.18 13.58
C ASN A 101 -4.03 3.68 14.57
N ASP A 102 -2.74 3.85 14.28
CA ASP A 102 -1.66 3.23 15.09
C ASP A 102 -0.99 4.21 16.08
N ARG A 103 -1.20 5.52 15.91
CA ARG A 103 -0.54 6.62 16.64
C ARG A 103 1.00 6.57 16.53
N PHE A 104 1.68 7.66 16.87
CA PHE A 104 3.14 7.62 17.03
C PHE A 104 3.46 7.15 18.45
N ARG A 105 3.97 5.93 18.61
CA ARG A 105 4.22 5.32 19.92
C ARG A 105 5.57 5.65 20.55
N PRO A 106 6.67 5.82 19.78
CA PRO A 106 7.96 6.17 20.37
C PRO A 106 7.93 7.49 21.15
N GLY A 107 8.72 7.55 22.22
CA GLY A 107 8.91 8.77 22.98
C GLY A 107 9.72 9.83 22.22
N PRO A 108 9.76 11.08 22.71
CA PRO A 108 10.57 12.13 22.10
C PRO A 108 12.04 11.73 22.06
N ASN A 109 12.74 12.11 20.99
CA ASN A 109 14.17 11.88 20.77
C ASN A 109 14.62 10.40 20.72
N VAL A 110 13.69 9.44 20.59
CA VAL A 110 14.05 8.02 20.42
C VAL A 110 14.40 7.69 18.98
N ILE A 111 13.67 8.28 18.02
CA ILE A 111 13.74 7.97 16.59
C ILE A 111 14.56 9.04 15.87
N ASN A 112 15.45 8.60 14.98
CA ASN A 112 16.21 9.46 14.08
C ASN A 112 15.57 9.52 12.71
N TRP A 113 15.15 8.37 12.17
CA TRP A 113 14.63 8.24 10.81
C TRP A 113 13.26 7.57 10.79
N THR A 114 12.45 7.93 9.81
CA THR A 114 11.19 7.25 9.51
C THR A 114 11.30 6.45 8.21
N MET A 115 10.75 5.24 8.23
CA MET A 115 10.48 4.40 7.07
C MET A 115 8.98 4.19 6.95
N THR A 116 8.30 4.95 6.11
CA THR A 116 6.83 4.92 6.00
C THR A 116 6.35 5.22 4.58
N PHE A 117 5.04 5.10 4.35
CA PHE A 117 4.40 5.43 3.07
C PHE A 117 4.51 6.91 2.67
N ARG A 118 4.81 7.83 3.60
CA ARG A 118 4.89 9.25 3.29
C ARG A 118 6.15 9.56 2.47
N ARG A 119 6.01 10.37 1.42
CA ARG A 119 7.13 10.71 0.54
C ARG A 119 8.18 11.62 1.19
N ASP A 120 7.85 12.25 2.32
CA ASP A 120 8.78 13.06 3.14
C ASP A 120 9.39 12.26 4.31
N ALA A 121 9.21 10.94 4.33
CA ALA A 121 9.96 10.05 5.22
C ALA A 121 11.45 10.02 4.84
N ASN A 122 12.33 9.68 5.79
CA ASN A 122 13.75 9.50 5.48
C ASN A 122 13.97 8.33 4.51
N ILE A 123 13.14 7.29 4.63
CA ILE A 123 13.12 6.11 3.79
C ILE A 123 11.67 5.95 3.31
N TRP A 124 11.43 6.08 2.02
CA TRP A 124 10.08 5.98 1.48
C TRP A 124 9.72 4.52 1.22
N TYR A 125 8.79 3.99 2.00
CA TYR A 125 8.32 2.60 1.95
C TYR A 125 6.80 2.57 1.81
N PRO A 126 6.25 2.77 0.60
CA PRO A 126 4.82 2.66 0.33
C PRO A 126 4.41 1.20 0.11
N TYR A 127 3.10 0.92 0.18
CA TYR A 127 2.53 -0.40 -0.18
C TYR A 127 2.83 -0.84 -1.62
N GLY A 128 3.18 0.11 -2.49
CA GLY A 128 3.56 -0.15 -3.85
C GLY A 128 3.79 1.13 -4.63
N HIS A 129 4.27 1.00 -5.86
CA HIS A 129 4.40 2.12 -6.78
C HIS A 129 4.28 1.68 -8.23
N PHE A 130 4.03 2.65 -9.12
CA PHE A 130 4.01 2.41 -10.55
C PHE A 130 5.28 2.93 -11.19
N ARG A 131 5.83 2.15 -12.11
CA ARG A 131 6.96 2.54 -12.95
C ARG A 131 6.51 2.59 -14.39
N LYS A 132 6.92 3.63 -15.11
CA LYS A 132 6.67 3.73 -16.55
C LYS A 132 7.59 2.75 -17.29
N LEU A 133 7.01 1.94 -18.16
CA LEU A 133 7.74 1.01 -19.00
C LEU A 133 8.57 1.77 -20.05
N LYS A 134 9.74 1.20 -20.40
CA LYS A 134 10.60 1.76 -21.47
C LYS A 134 9.95 1.63 -22.85
N SER A 135 9.24 0.53 -23.07
CA SER A 135 8.51 0.23 -24.29
C SER A 135 7.11 -0.26 -23.92
N PRO A 136 6.07 0.11 -24.67
CA PRO A 136 4.73 -0.40 -24.41
C PRO A 136 4.65 -1.92 -24.55
N VAL A 137 3.74 -2.53 -23.78
CA VAL A 137 3.41 -3.96 -23.86
C VAL A 137 2.01 -4.16 -24.45
N ASP A 138 1.82 -5.31 -25.08
CA ASP A 138 0.51 -5.72 -25.57
C ASP A 138 -0.37 -6.19 -24.41
N VAL A 139 -1.65 -5.83 -24.45
CA VAL A 139 -2.63 -6.13 -23.41
C VAL A 139 -3.91 -6.56 -24.08
N ASP A 140 -4.38 -7.76 -23.77
CA ASP A 140 -5.69 -8.23 -24.20
C ASP A 140 -6.79 -7.55 -23.38
N PHE A 141 -7.35 -6.48 -23.93
CA PHE A 141 -8.44 -5.76 -23.29
C PHE A 141 -9.78 -6.48 -23.35
N ASP A 142 -9.96 -7.38 -24.33
CA ASP A 142 -11.18 -8.16 -24.45
C ASP A 142 -11.23 -9.20 -23.33
N GLU A 143 -10.10 -9.83 -22.97
CA GLU A 143 -10.02 -10.71 -21.79
C GLU A 143 -10.44 -9.99 -20.49
N ILE A 144 -10.02 -8.72 -20.32
CA ILE A 144 -10.39 -7.90 -19.16
C ILE A 144 -11.89 -7.62 -19.11
N TRP A 145 -12.52 -7.41 -20.27
CA TRP A 145 -13.97 -7.23 -20.36
C TRP A 145 -14.73 -8.54 -20.10
N ASP A 146 -14.28 -9.63 -20.70
CA ASP A 146 -14.97 -10.92 -20.68
C ASP A 146 -14.95 -11.59 -19.30
N MET A 147 -13.99 -11.22 -18.44
CA MET A 147 -14.00 -11.66 -17.03
C MET A 147 -15.01 -10.92 -16.15
N LYS A 148 -15.71 -9.89 -16.67
CA LYS A 148 -16.71 -9.11 -15.92
C LYS A 148 -18.10 -9.69 -16.09
N ASN A 149 -18.91 -9.51 -15.05
CA ASN A 149 -20.31 -9.91 -15.04
C ASN A 149 -21.19 -8.66 -15.02
N ASP A 150 -22.12 -8.56 -15.98
CA ASP A 150 -22.99 -7.38 -16.11
C ASP A 150 -23.93 -7.15 -14.93
N SER A 151 -24.21 -8.19 -14.12
CA SER A 151 -24.95 -8.05 -12.86
C SER A 151 -24.10 -7.54 -11.68
N LYS A 152 -22.77 -7.38 -11.87
CA LYS A 152 -21.79 -7.06 -10.83
C LYS A 152 -21.09 -5.74 -11.09
N THR A 153 -21.70 -4.64 -10.65
CA THR A 153 -21.15 -3.29 -10.82
C THR A 153 -19.94 -3.03 -9.91
N ALA A 154 -20.15 -2.91 -8.60
CA ALA A 154 -19.09 -2.59 -7.64
C ALA A 154 -19.11 -3.50 -6.42
N VAL A 155 -17.95 -3.67 -5.78
CA VAL A 155 -17.82 -4.41 -4.52
C VAL A 155 -17.00 -3.63 -3.49
N TRP A 156 -17.37 -3.77 -2.22
CA TRP A 156 -16.63 -3.25 -1.08
C TRP A 156 -16.36 -4.35 -0.06
N LEU A 157 -15.08 -4.67 0.14
CA LEU A 157 -14.64 -5.63 1.14
C LEU A 157 -14.02 -4.90 2.33
N ALA A 158 -14.66 -4.94 3.50
CA ALA A 158 -14.20 -4.21 4.68
C ALA A 158 -14.45 -4.94 6.01
N SER A 159 -13.49 -4.82 6.93
CA SER A 159 -13.59 -5.30 8.32
C SER A 159 -13.60 -4.20 9.38
N ASN A 160 -13.14 -2.99 9.04
CA ASN A 160 -13.16 -1.81 9.92
C ASN A 160 -14.32 -0.87 9.55
N CYS A 161 -15.47 -1.04 10.21
CA CYS A 161 -16.73 -0.36 9.86
C CYS A 161 -16.86 1.03 10.50
N PHE A 162 -16.09 1.27 11.55
CA PHE A 162 -16.11 2.50 12.35
C PHE A 162 -14.84 3.32 12.15
N ALA A 163 -14.29 3.29 10.94
CA ALA A 163 -13.18 4.15 10.57
C ALA A 163 -13.54 5.62 10.78
N LYS A 164 -12.61 6.41 11.31
CA LYS A 164 -12.86 7.80 11.74
C LYS A 164 -13.01 8.80 10.59
N ASN A 165 -12.87 8.34 9.34
CA ASN A 165 -12.92 9.17 8.15
C ASN A 165 -14.26 9.11 7.40
N SER A 166 -15.31 8.57 8.04
CA SER A 166 -16.66 8.48 7.48
C SER A 166 -16.78 7.70 6.16
N ARG A 167 -15.79 6.86 5.81
CA ARG A 167 -15.82 6.08 4.57
C ARG A 167 -17.09 5.23 4.41
N THR A 168 -17.60 4.66 5.50
CA THR A 168 -18.83 3.87 5.48
C THR A 168 -20.03 4.72 5.05
N ALA A 169 -20.12 5.96 5.55
CA ALA A 169 -21.18 6.89 5.15
C ALA A 169 -21.06 7.29 3.67
N VAL A 170 -19.84 7.42 3.14
CA VAL A 170 -19.63 7.65 1.70
C VAL A 170 -20.15 6.47 0.88
N VAL A 171 -19.85 5.23 1.28
CA VAL A 171 -20.40 4.03 0.63
C VAL A 171 -21.92 3.99 0.69
N ASP A 172 -22.50 4.27 1.86
CA ASP A 172 -23.96 4.32 2.02
C ASP A 172 -24.59 5.38 1.10
N MET A 173 -23.95 6.55 0.95
CA MET A 173 -24.41 7.59 0.04
C MET A 173 -24.31 7.17 -1.43
N LEU A 174 -23.22 6.51 -1.85
CA LEU A 174 -23.09 5.97 -3.21
C LEU A 174 -24.22 4.97 -3.52
N MET A 175 -24.49 4.05 -2.59
CA MET A 175 -25.59 3.09 -2.73
C MET A 175 -26.95 3.78 -2.79
N LYS A 176 -27.19 4.76 -1.91
CA LYS A 176 -28.43 5.55 -1.89
C LYS A 176 -28.66 6.33 -3.19
N GLN A 177 -27.60 6.78 -3.85
CA GLN A 177 -27.68 7.47 -5.14
C GLN A 177 -27.84 6.52 -6.34
N GLY A 178 -27.85 5.21 -6.12
CA GLY A 178 -28.14 4.22 -7.16
C GLY A 178 -26.93 3.45 -7.69
N LEU A 179 -25.78 3.51 -7.03
CA LEU A 179 -24.66 2.62 -7.36
C LEU A 179 -24.89 1.25 -6.72
N HIS A 180 -24.94 0.19 -7.52
CA HIS A 180 -25.05 -1.16 -6.99
C HIS A 180 -23.69 -1.60 -6.41
N ILE A 181 -23.63 -1.75 -5.08
CA ILE A 181 -22.42 -2.15 -4.35
C ILE A 181 -22.73 -3.40 -3.52
N ASP A 182 -22.07 -4.50 -3.84
CA ASP A 182 -22.04 -5.66 -2.95
C ASP A 182 -21.07 -5.39 -1.79
N ARG A 183 -21.58 -5.49 -0.56
CA ARG A 183 -20.79 -5.27 0.66
C ARG A 183 -20.45 -6.59 1.32
N PHE A 184 -19.17 -6.87 1.45
CA PHE A 184 -18.66 -8.08 2.08
C PHE A 184 -17.75 -7.79 3.28
N GLY A 185 -17.67 -8.77 4.18
CA GLY A 185 -16.85 -8.71 5.38
C GLY A 185 -17.63 -8.29 6.61
N ARG A 186 -16.93 -7.80 7.64
CA ARG A 186 -17.59 -7.43 8.91
C ARG A 186 -18.55 -6.23 8.75
N CYS A 187 -18.42 -5.48 7.65
CA CYS A 187 -19.24 -4.32 7.33
C CYS A 187 -20.38 -4.64 6.36
N GLY A 188 -20.62 -5.92 6.07
CA GLY A 188 -21.66 -6.38 5.15
C GLY A 188 -21.95 -7.86 5.33
N SER A 189 -22.26 -8.54 4.23
CA SER A 189 -22.56 -9.98 4.24
C SER A 189 -21.30 -10.82 4.27
N ARG A 190 -21.44 -12.11 4.63
CA ARG A 190 -20.36 -13.08 4.47
C ARG A 190 -20.05 -13.23 2.98
N PRO A 191 -18.80 -13.02 2.53
CA PRO A 191 -18.40 -13.28 1.15
C PRO A 191 -18.63 -14.76 0.78
N PRO A 192 -19.17 -15.06 -0.42
CA PRO A 192 -19.31 -16.42 -0.90
C PRO A 192 -17.93 -17.03 -1.14
N GLY A 193 -17.67 -18.22 -0.57
CA GLY A 193 -16.49 -19.02 -0.89
C GLY A 193 -15.12 -18.48 -0.41
N CYS A 194 -15.04 -17.32 0.26
CA CYS A 194 -13.76 -16.72 0.65
C CYS A 194 -13.89 -15.84 1.90
N ASP A 195 -13.46 -16.29 3.08
CA ASP A 195 -13.50 -15.48 4.30
C ASP A 195 -12.38 -14.42 4.41
N GLY A 196 -11.51 -14.34 3.38
CA GLY A 196 -10.27 -13.56 3.23
C GLY A 196 -10.36 -12.04 3.37
N VAL A 197 -11.42 -11.51 3.98
CA VAL A 197 -11.62 -10.11 4.35
C VAL A 197 -10.42 -9.55 5.14
N ASN A 198 -9.80 -10.39 6.00
CA ASN A 198 -8.63 -10.02 6.80
C ASN A 198 -7.30 -10.47 6.15
N ARG A 199 -7.35 -11.05 4.95
CA ARG A 199 -6.21 -11.50 4.15
C ARG A 199 -6.42 -11.03 2.72
N GLN A 200 -6.35 -9.72 2.53
CA GLN A 200 -6.71 -9.07 1.25
C GLN A 200 -5.87 -9.56 0.05
N GLY A 201 -4.67 -10.10 0.29
CA GLY A 201 -3.82 -10.74 -0.72
C GLY A 201 -4.03 -12.24 -0.90
N ASP A 202 -5.02 -12.85 -0.24
CA ASP A 202 -5.37 -14.26 -0.48
C ASP A 202 -5.94 -14.43 -1.90
N PRO A 203 -5.48 -15.40 -2.70
CA PRO A 203 -5.98 -15.63 -4.06
C PRO A 203 -7.50 -15.77 -4.15
N CYS A 204 -8.19 -16.25 -3.11
CA CYS A 204 -9.65 -16.33 -3.13
C CYS A 204 -10.33 -14.96 -3.21
N VAL A 205 -9.68 -13.90 -2.70
CA VAL A 205 -10.21 -12.53 -2.75
C VAL A 205 -10.13 -12.00 -4.18
N ALA A 206 -9.07 -12.32 -4.92
CA ALA A 206 -8.96 -11.99 -6.33
C ALA A 206 -10.12 -12.61 -7.13
N GLU A 207 -10.37 -13.92 -6.95
CA GLU A 207 -11.46 -14.62 -7.62
C GLU A 207 -12.86 -14.10 -7.23
N LEU A 208 -13.06 -13.72 -5.97
CA LEU A 208 -14.30 -13.10 -5.51
C LEU A 208 -14.58 -11.75 -6.21
N VAL A 209 -13.54 -10.94 -6.42
CA VAL A 209 -13.67 -9.57 -6.94
C VAL A 209 -13.58 -9.51 -8.46
N LYS A 210 -12.89 -10.45 -9.12
CA LYS A 210 -12.64 -10.47 -10.56
C LYS A 210 -13.89 -10.23 -11.42
N PRO A 211 -15.10 -10.75 -11.09
CA PRO A 211 -16.32 -10.49 -11.84
C PRO A 211 -16.84 -9.04 -11.77
N TYR A 212 -16.39 -8.24 -10.80
CA TYR A 212 -16.85 -6.86 -10.61
C TYR A 212 -16.06 -5.88 -11.50
N LYS A 213 -16.77 -4.87 -12.02
CA LYS A 213 -16.17 -3.77 -12.80
C LYS A 213 -15.36 -2.84 -11.90
N PHE A 214 -15.92 -2.48 -10.74
CA PHE A 214 -15.33 -1.53 -9.80
C PHE A 214 -15.05 -2.11 -8.41
N TYR A 215 -13.99 -1.63 -7.77
CA TYR A 215 -13.68 -1.92 -6.38
C TYR A 215 -13.70 -0.64 -5.55
N ILE A 216 -14.43 -0.62 -4.44
CA ILE A 216 -14.47 0.53 -3.54
C ILE A 216 -13.18 0.57 -2.69
N ALA A 217 -12.20 1.34 -3.14
CA ALA A 217 -10.87 1.46 -2.54
C ALA A 217 -10.77 2.63 -1.56
N LEU A 218 -11.79 2.82 -0.72
CA LEU A 218 -11.78 3.90 0.29
C LEU A 218 -10.91 3.51 1.49
N GLU A 219 -9.86 4.30 1.72
CA GLU A 219 -8.95 4.10 2.84
C GLU A 219 -9.62 4.28 4.20
N ASN A 220 -9.01 3.71 5.24
CA ASN A 220 -9.49 3.83 6.62
C ASN A 220 -9.10 5.16 7.30
N SER A 221 -8.27 5.98 6.63
CA SER A 221 -7.79 7.27 7.11
C SER A 221 -7.56 8.23 5.94
N ASN A 222 -7.80 9.53 6.17
CA ASN A 222 -7.53 10.59 5.19
C ASN A 222 -6.13 11.18 5.45
N CYS A 223 -5.09 10.43 5.09
CA CYS A 223 -3.70 10.84 5.30
C CYS A 223 -3.02 11.18 3.96
N GLN A 224 -2.10 12.13 3.99
CA GLN A 224 -1.26 12.43 2.83
C GLN A 224 -0.46 11.19 2.42
N ASP A 225 -0.43 10.90 1.12
CA ASP A 225 0.29 9.78 0.50
C ASP A 225 -0.12 8.38 0.99
N TYR A 226 -1.22 8.25 1.75
CA TYR A 226 -1.69 6.98 2.28
C TYR A 226 -2.53 6.24 1.24
N VAL A 227 -1.89 5.36 0.48
CA VAL A 227 -2.48 4.48 -0.53
C VAL A 227 -2.02 3.06 -0.24
N THR A 228 -2.97 2.15 -0.05
CA THR A 228 -2.70 0.82 0.50
C THR A 228 -3.03 -0.32 -0.48
N GLU A 229 -3.00 -1.56 0.00
CA GLU A 229 -3.38 -2.76 -0.74
C GLU A 229 -4.77 -2.65 -1.38
N LYS A 230 -5.69 -1.86 -0.78
CA LYS A 230 -7.04 -1.66 -1.34
C LYS A 230 -7.03 -1.09 -2.75
N PHE A 231 -6.06 -0.24 -3.05
CA PHE A 231 -5.89 0.37 -4.37
C PHE A 231 -5.07 -0.51 -5.30
N TYR A 232 -3.91 -0.96 -4.82
CA TYR A 232 -3.00 -1.75 -5.65
C TYR A 232 -3.59 -3.11 -6.02
N GLU A 233 -4.16 -3.86 -5.07
CA GLU A 233 -4.77 -5.17 -5.35
C GLU A 233 -6.00 -5.05 -6.25
N ALA A 234 -6.78 -3.96 -6.14
CA ALA A 234 -7.88 -3.68 -7.06
C ALA A 234 -7.41 -3.64 -8.52
N LEU A 235 -6.28 -2.98 -8.77
CA LEU A 235 -5.69 -2.87 -10.10
C LEU A 235 -4.98 -4.16 -10.53
N ILE A 236 -4.24 -4.82 -9.65
CA ILE A 236 -3.28 -5.85 -10.06
C ILE A 236 -3.89 -7.24 -10.04
N SER A 237 -4.32 -7.74 -8.87
CA SER A 237 -4.84 -9.10 -8.75
C SER A 237 -6.32 -9.22 -9.11
N ARG A 238 -7.10 -8.15 -8.90
CA ARG A 238 -8.56 -8.17 -9.02
C ARG A 238 -9.08 -7.64 -10.36
N MET A 239 -8.19 -7.04 -11.16
CA MET A 239 -8.49 -6.49 -12.48
C MET A 239 -9.71 -5.54 -12.49
N ALA A 240 -9.94 -4.79 -11.41
CA ALA A 240 -11.08 -3.89 -11.25
C ALA A 240 -10.63 -2.42 -11.21
N VAL A 241 -11.51 -1.51 -11.60
CA VAL A 241 -11.23 -0.07 -11.54
C VAL A 241 -11.50 0.43 -10.11
N PRO A 242 -10.49 0.97 -9.39
CA PRO A 242 -10.69 1.50 -8.05
C PRO A 242 -11.56 2.75 -8.07
N ILE A 243 -12.53 2.82 -7.15
CA ILE A 243 -13.23 4.06 -6.80
C ILE A 243 -12.62 4.59 -5.50
N VAL A 244 -12.03 5.78 -5.56
CA VAL A 244 -11.25 6.38 -4.48
C VAL A 244 -11.83 7.72 -4.03
N LEU A 245 -11.42 8.21 -2.86
CA LEU A 245 -11.97 9.45 -2.32
C LEU A 245 -11.44 10.70 -3.03
N LYS A 246 -10.11 10.85 -3.10
CA LYS A 246 -9.46 12.10 -3.53
C LYS A 246 -8.33 11.85 -4.52
N LYS A 247 -8.43 12.44 -5.72
CA LYS A 247 -7.50 12.19 -6.84
C LYS A 247 -6.03 12.46 -6.49
N GLU A 248 -5.75 13.59 -5.84
CA GLU A 248 -4.38 14.04 -5.63
C GLU A 248 -3.58 13.07 -4.77
N ILE A 249 -4.20 12.34 -3.84
CA ILE A 249 -3.50 11.37 -2.97
C ILE A 249 -2.83 10.27 -3.81
N TYR A 250 -3.50 9.81 -4.87
CA TYR A 250 -3.04 8.71 -5.72
C TYR A 250 -2.08 9.19 -6.82
N VAL A 251 -2.38 10.32 -7.46
CA VAL A 251 -1.48 10.92 -8.47
C VAL A 251 -0.13 11.27 -7.85
N ASN A 252 -0.13 11.80 -6.62
CA ASN A 252 1.08 12.21 -5.92
C ASN A 252 2.04 11.06 -5.65
N VAL A 253 1.54 9.83 -5.45
CA VAL A 253 2.37 8.63 -5.26
C VAL A 253 2.67 7.91 -6.58
N GLY A 254 2.34 8.54 -7.72
CA GLY A 254 2.71 8.05 -9.06
C GLY A 254 1.68 7.15 -9.72
N ALA A 255 0.47 7.01 -9.18
CA ALA A 255 -0.58 6.24 -9.84
C ALA A 255 -0.95 6.85 -11.20
N PRO A 256 -1.13 6.04 -12.26
CA PRO A 256 -1.63 6.53 -13.53
C PRO A 256 -2.99 7.21 -13.35
N LYS A 257 -3.10 8.48 -13.74
CA LYS A 257 -4.30 9.31 -13.50
C LYS A 257 -5.61 8.75 -14.07
N ASP A 258 -5.49 7.89 -15.09
CA ASP A 258 -6.60 7.27 -15.79
C ASP A 258 -6.75 5.79 -15.40
N SER A 259 -6.25 5.35 -14.23
CA SER A 259 -6.44 3.98 -13.73
C SER A 259 -7.55 3.85 -12.69
N PHE A 260 -8.15 4.95 -12.24
CA PHE A 260 -9.13 4.96 -11.15
C PHE A 260 -10.12 6.11 -11.28
N ILE A 261 -11.26 6.00 -10.60
CA ILE A 261 -12.28 7.05 -10.50
C ILE A 261 -12.21 7.70 -9.13
N ALA A 262 -11.99 9.01 -9.07
CA ALA A 262 -11.99 9.76 -7.82
C ALA A 262 -13.32 10.46 -7.57
N ILE A 263 -13.95 10.23 -6.42
CA ILE A 263 -15.21 10.88 -6.03
C ILE A 263 -15.03 12.41 -5.97
N SER A 264 -13.84 12.90 -5.60
CA SER A 264 -13.49 14.32 -5.57
C SER A 264 -13.58 15.04 -6.91
N ASP A 265 -13.56 14.32 -8.04
CA ASP A 265 -13.60 14.92 -9.38
C ASP A 265 -15.02 15.40 -9.74
N PHE A 266 -16.02 15.03 -8.94
CA PHE A 266 -17.43 15.32 -9.18
C PHE A 266 -17.96 16.37 -8.21
N LYS A 267 -18.87 17.22 -8.70
CA LYS A 267 -19.52 18.25 -7.89
C LYS A 267 -20.40 17.65 -6.80
N THR A 268 -21.04 16.51 -7.07
CA THR A 268 -21.91 15.79 -6.13
C THR A 268 -21.69 14.29 -6.21
N ILE A 269 -22.08 13.56 -5.15
CA ILE A 269 -22.08 12.08 -5.16
C ILE A 269 -23.03 11.55 -6.24
N SER A 270 -24.13 12.24 -6.54
CA SER A 270 -25.06 11.85 -7.61
C SER A 270 -24.37 11.89 -8.97
N ASP A 271 -23.58 12.93 -9.24
CA ASP A 271 -22.79 13.04 -10.47
C ASP A 271 -21.74 11.92 -10.58
N ALA A 272 -21.08 11.59 -9.46
CA ALA A 272 -20.14 10.48 -9.40
C ALA A 272 -20.81 9.13 -9.71
N VAL A 273 -21.97 8.85 -9.10
CA VAL A 273 -22.72 7.61 -9.35
C VAL A 273 -23.21 7.53 -10.79
N LYS A 274 -23.75 8.63 -11.33
CA LYS A 274 -24.16 8.71 -12.74
C LYS A 274 -23.00 8.35 -13.66
N TYR A 275 -21.84 8.97 -13.45
CA TYR A 275 -20.65 8.70 -14.24
C TYR A 275 -20.17 7.24 -14.11
N VAL A 276 -20.13 6.69 -12.89
CA VAL A 276 -19.71 5.29 -12.68
C VAL A 276 -20.63 4.32 -13.40
N ASN A 277 -21.95 4.54 -13.36
CA ASN A 277 -22.91 3.70 -14.09
C ASN A 277 -22.73 3.85 -15.62
N GLU A 278 -22.53 5.08 -16.13
CA GLU A 278 -22.20 5.28 -17.55
C GLU A 278 -20.93 4.56 -18.00
N VAL A 279 -19.91 4.49 -17.14
CA VAL A 279 -18.68 3.72 -17.42
C VAL A 279 -18.95 2.21 -17.30
N ALA A 280 -19.82 1.78 -16.40
CA ALA A 280 -20.19 0.37 -16.24
C ALA A 280 -20.85 -0.19 -17.51
N ASP A 281 -21.69 0.61 -18.17
CA ASP A 281 -22.51 0.21 -19.31
C ASP A 281 -21.81 0.38 -20.66
N ASP A 282 -20.60 0.95 -20.67
CA ASP A 282 -19.85 1.29 -21.88
C ASP A 282 -18.47 0.61 -21.86
N LYS A 283 -18.30 -0.40 -22.72
CA LYS A 283 -17.06 -1.18 -22.84
C LYS A 283 -15.85 -0.30 -23.15
N GLU A 284 -15.98 0.69 -24.02
CA GLU A 284 -14.86 1.55 -24.42
C GLU A 284 -14.44 2.46 -23.26
N LYS A 285 -15.40 3.07 -22.56
CA LYS A 285 -15.12 3.89 -21.37
C LYS A 285 -14.51 3.06 -20.25
N TYR A 286 -15.02 1.85 -20.01
CA TYR A 286 -14.47 0.95 -19.00
C TYR A 286 -13.02 0.57 -19.32
N LEU A 287 -12.76 0.11 -20.54
CA LEU A 287 -11.42 -0.31 -20.95
C LEU A 287 -10.42 0.84 -21.06
N ALA A 288 -10.89 2.09 -21.20
CA ALA A 288 -10.04 3.27 -21.08
C ALA A 288 -9.32 3.31 -19.72
N TYR A 289 -9.96 2.85 -18.64
CA TYR A 289 -9.35 2.76 -17.29
C TYR A 289 -8.33 1.63 -17.14
N HIS A 290 -8.14 0.80 -18.17
CA HIS A 290 -7.12 -0.25 -18.19
C HIS A 290 -5.96 0.05 -19.15
N LYS A 291 -6.05 1.11 -19.99
CA LYS A 291 -5.02 1.47 -20.97
C LYS A 291 -3.65 1.75 -20.34
N TRP A 292 -3.60 2.19 -19.08
CA TRP A 292 -2.35 2.41 -18.36
C TRP A 292 -1.45 1.17 -18.31
N ARG A 293 -2.02 -0.05 -18.35
CA ARG A 293 -1.28 -1.31 -18.32
C ARG A 293 -0.31 -1.49 -19.48
N THR A 294 -0.54 -0.79 -20.60
CA THR A 294 0.36 -0.82 -21.76
C THR A 294 1.67 -0.09 -21.48
N SER A 295 1.71 0.83 -20.52
CA SER A 295 2.82 1.78 -20.35
C SER A 295 3.32 1.91 -18.91
N TYR A 296 2.71 1.20 -17.97
CA TYR A 296 3.12 1.16 -16.58
C TYR A 296 3.09 -0.27 -16.05
N GLU A 297 4.03 -0.57 -15.17
CA GLU A 297 4.05 -1.77 -14.34
C GLU A 297 3.92 -1.41 -12.87
N TYR A 298 3.28 -2.30 -12.11
CA TYR A 298 3.31 -2.26 -10.65
C TYR A 298 4.60 -2.88 -10.16
N VAL A 299 5.25 -2.18 -9.24
CA VAL A 299 6.41 -2.71 -8.51
C VAL A 299 5.95 -2.97 -7.09
N ASN A 300 5.90 -4.25 -6.72
CA ASN A 300 5.56 -4.64 -5.37
C ASN A 300 6.68 -4.26 -4.41
N LEU A 301 6.32 -3.64 -3.29
CA LEU A 301 7.23 -3.27 -2.21
C LEU A 301 6.80 -3.84 -0.86
N ASP A 302 5.73 -4.65 -0.84
CA ASP A 302 5.23 -5.39 0.32
C ASP A 302 5.48 -6.89 0.19
#